data_AF-A0A2G2Z0Z9-F1
#
_entry.id   AF-A0A2G2Z0Z9-F1
#
_cell.length_a   1.000
_cell.length_b   1.000
_cell.length_c   1.000
_cell.angle_alpha   90.00
_cell.angle_beta   90.00
_cell.angle_gamma   90.00
#
_symmetry.space_group_name_H-M   'P 1'
#
loop_
_entity.id
_entity.type
_entity.pdbx_description
1 polymer ?
#
loop_
_entity_poly.entity_id
_entity_poly.type
_entity_poly.pdbx_seq_one_letter_code
_entity_poly.pdbx_strand_id
1 'polypeptide(L)'
;MGGFLDQKVCTDWSTIEAYQNKMANPFDVKYVDGIIQQTIGSLDCGPFVTAYAEYLSDGLQVPNDGLDAGLLHKRYAALLWKYGEAKTQKPYATDVKDPR
;
A
#
# COMPACT_ATOMS: atom_id res chain seq x y z
N MET A 1 -13.71 -18.80 0.53
CA MET A 1 -14.37 -17.86 -0.39
C MET A 1 -14.25 -16.50 0.27
N GLY A 2 -13.17 -15.75 -0.02
CA GLY A 2 -12.97 -14.39 0.50
C GLY A 2 -13.48 -13.41 -0.56
N GLY A 3 -14.51 -12.64 -0.23
CA GLY A 3 -15.06 -11.60 -1.07
C GLY A 3 -14.90 -10.26 -0.38
N PHE A 4 -14.85 -9.18 -1.15
CA PHE A 4 -15.01 -7.83 -0.60
C PHE A 4 -16.29 -7.81 0.24
N LEU A 5 -16.19 -7.46 1.53
CA LEU A 5 -17.39 -7.21 2.32
C LEU A 5 -18.08 -6.01 1.71
N ASP A 6 -19.29 -6.19 1.20
CA ASP A 6 -20.14 -5.10 0.69
C ASP A 6 -20.72 -4.24 1.84
N GLN A 7 -20.17 -4.43 3.05
CA GLN A 7 -20.49 -3.63 4.21
C GLN A 7 -19.78 -2.28 4.06
N LYS A 8 -20.45 -1.33 3.39
CA LYS A 8 -20.18 0.10 3.56
C LYS A 8 -20.58 0.51 4.99
N VAL A 9 -19.80 0.07 5.98
CA VAL A 9 -19.85 0.70 7.29
C VAL A 9 -19.24 2.08 7.09
N CYS A 10 -20.08 3.10 7.08
CA CYS A 10 -19.61 4.47 7.19
C CYS A 10 -18.90 4.57 8.54
N THR A 11 -17.56 4.57 8.52
CA THR A 11 -16.79 4.81 9.74
C THR A 11 -17.19 6.19 10.24
N ASP A 12 -17.83 6.25 11.41
CA ASP A 12 -18.21 7.52 12.02
C ASP A 12 -16.96 8.23 12.53
N TRP A 13 -16.31 8.95 11.62
CA TRP A 13 -15.11 9.74 11.88
C TRP A 13 -15.34 10.83 12.93
N SER A 14 -16.59 11.18 13.27
CA SER A 14 -16.90 12.18 14.31
C SER A 14 -16.44 11.75 15.70
N THR A 15 -16.34 10.44 15.92
CA THR A 15 -15.85 9.84 17.19
C THR A 15 -14.33 9.93 17.36
N ILE A 16 -13.58 10.31 16.31
CA ILE A 16 -12.12 10.40 16.34
C ILE A 16 -11.70 11.88 16.34
N GLU A 17 -11.24 12.36 17.49
CA GLU A 17 -10.88 13.77 17.74
C GLU A 17 -9.92 14.34 16.67
N ALA A 18 -8.93 13.55 16.25
CA ALA A 18 -7.95 13.94 15.22
C ALA A 18 -8.54 14.17 13.81
N TYR A 19 -9.78 13.74 13.56
CA TYR A 19 -10.46 13.83 12.26
C TYR A 19 -11.69 14.74 12.26
N GLN A 20 -12.07 15.34 13.40
CA GLN A 20 -13.24 16.22 13.49
C GLN A 20 -13.21 17.39 12.48
N ASN A 21 -12.03 17.97 12.23
CA ASN A 21 -11.85 19.04 11.25
C ASN A 21 -11.79 18.56 9.78
N LYS A 22 -11.72 17.24 9.53
CA LYS A 22 -11.66 16.63 8.19
C LYS A 22 -13.01 16.12 7.71
N MET A 23 -14.08 16.33 8.48
CA MET A 23 -15.45 15.90 8.16
C MET A 23 -16.06 16.58 6.93
N ALA A 24 -15.47 17.67 6.44
CA ALA A 24 -15.94 18.39 5.25
C ALA A 24 -15.72 17.62 3.93
N ASN A 25 -14.91 16.56 3.93
CA ASN A 25 -14.66 15.72 2.76
C ASN A 25 -14.64 14.22 3.13
N PRO A 26 -15.81 13.63 3.40
CA PRO A 26 -15.91 12.21 3.71
C PRO A 26 -15.58 11.35 2.48
N PHE A 27 -14.98 10.18 2.69
CA PHE A 27 -14.72 9.18 1.66
C PHE A 27 -15.20 7.81 2.11
N ASP A 28 -15.60 6.97 1.15
CA ASP A 28 -16.02 5.61 1.40
C ASP A 28 -14.82 4.75 1.82
N VAL A 29 -14.90 4.13 3.00
CA VAL A 29 -13.97 3.08 3.44
C VAL A 29 -14.60 1.73 3.15
N LYS A 30 -13.85 0.85 2.48
CA LYS A 30 -14.22 -0.55 2.30
C LYS A 30 -13.29 -1.42 3.11
N TYR A 31 -13.87 -2.24 3.99
CA TYR A 31 -13.13 -3.28 4.68
C TYR A 31 -13.07 -4.52 3.80
N VAL A 32 -11.87 -5.07 3.65
CA VAL A 32 -11.66 -6.33 2.93
C VAL A 32 -11.25 -7.37 3.96
N ASP A 33 -12.07 -8.42 4.10
CA ASP A 33 -11.85 -9.52 5.02
C ASP A 33 -11.39 -10.77 4.27
N GLY A 34 -10.84 -11.74 5.01
CA GLY A 34 -10.35 -12.99 4.45
C GLY A 34 -9.06 -12.84 3.65
N ILE A 35 -8.42 -11.68 3.68
CA ILE A 35 -7.08 -11.48 3.15
C ILE A 35 -6.09 -12.20 4.06
N ILE A 36 -5.27 -13.07 3.46
CA ILE A 36 -4.19 -13.74 4.18
C ILE A 36 -3.14 -12.71 4.61
N GLN A 37 -2.91 -12.63 5.92
CA GLN A 37 -1.86 -11.79 6.47
C GLN A 37 -0.52 -12.52 6.44
N GLN A 38 0.56 -11.77 6.52
CA GLN A 38 1.87 -12.35 6.78
C GLN A 38 1.86 -13.17 8.08
N THR A 39 2.73 -14.17 8.18
CA THR A 39 2.88 -14.96 9.40
C THR A 39 3.30 -14.07 10.57
N ILE A 40 2.75 -14.31 11.76
CA ILE A 40 3.13 -13.59 12.98
C ILE A 40 4.65 -13.73 13.19
N GLY A 41 5.32 -12.60 13.44
CA GLY A 41 6.78 -12.53 13.58
C GLY A 41 7.56 -12.39 12.26
N SER A 42 6.89 -12.38 11.11
CA SER A 42 7.51 -12.00 9.83
C SER A 42 7.86 -10.52 9.79
N LEU A 43 9.01 -10.20 9.17
CA LEU A 43 9.49 -8.84 8.90
C LEU A 43 9.11 -8.36 7.48
N ASP A 44 8.21 -9.06 6.79
CA ASP A 44 7.87 -8.81 5.38
C ASP A 44 6.69 -7.83 5.20
N CYS A 45 6.38 -7.01 6.21
CA CYS A 45 5.17 -6.17 6.19
C CYS A 45 5.16 -5.16 5.04
N GLY A 46 6.32 -4.57 4.72
CA GLY A 46 6.48 -3.65 3.60
C GLY A 46 6.15 -4.31 2.25
N PRO A 47 6.81 -5.42 1.89
CA PRO A 47 6.50 -6.17 0.67
C PRO A 47 5.03 -6.60 0.55
N PHE A 48 4.41 -7.06 1.63
CA PHE A 48 2.98 -7.44 1.63
C PHE A 48 2.06 -6.23 1.37
N VAL A 49 2.28 -5.11 2.08
CA VAL A 49 1.49 -3.88 1.88
C VAL A 49 1.65 -3.35 0.46
N THR A 50 2.88 -3.38 -0.07
CA THR A 50 3.18 -2.93 -1.44
C THR A 50 2.44 -3.79 -2.47
N ALA A 51 2.44 -5.11 -2.28
CA ALA A 51 1.71 -6.01 -3.17
C ALA A 51 0.20 -5.74 -3.13
N TYR A 52 -0.40 -5.59 -1.94
CA TYR A 52 -1.84 -5.27 -1.85
C TYR A 52 -2.18 -3.93 -2.51
N ALA A 53 -1.34 -2.91 -2.33
CA ALA A 53 -1.53 -1.63 -2.99
C ALA A 53 -1.48 -1.76 -4.52
N GLU A 54 -0.59 -2.59 -5.07
CA GLU A 54 -0.49 -2.87 -6.50
C GLU A 54 -1.77 -3.56 -7.02
N TYR A 55 -2.19 -4.66 -6.40
CA TYR A 55 -3.43 -5.38 -6.78
C TYR A 55 -4.65 -4.44 -6.78
N LEU A 56 -4.82 -3.64 -5.72
CA LEU A 56 -5.94 -2.71 -5.61
C LEU A 56 -5.86 -1.57 -6.64
N SER A 57 -4.65 -1.08 -6.93
CA SER A 57 -4.44 -0.03 -7.94
C SER A 57 -4.78 -0.51 -9.36
N ASP A 58 -4.47 -1.78 -9.65
CA ASP A 58 -4.80 -2.42 -10.92
C ASP A 58 -6.28 -2.90 -10.99
N GLY A 59 -7.06 -2.69 -9.93
CA GLY A 59 -8.45 -3.16 -9.83
C GLY A 59 -8.58 -4.69 -9.76
N LEU A 60 -7.49 -5.39 -9.46
CA LEU A 60 -7.44 -6.83 -9.33
C LEU A 60 -7.98 -7.27 -7.96
N GLN A 61 -8.57 -8.47 -7.93
CA GLN A 61 -8.92 -9.09 -6.66
C GLN A 61 -7.65 -9.48 -5.92
N VAL A 62 -7.67 -9.19 -4.62
CA VAL A 62 -6.60 -9.58 -3.72
C VAL A 62 -6.57 -11.12 -3.61
N PRO A 63 -5.39 -11.77 -3.80
CA PRO A 63 -5.28 -13.22 -3.70
C PRO A 63 -5.68 -13.75 -2.32
N ASN A 64 -6.52 -14.79 -2.31
CA ASN A 64 -6.98 -15.46 -1.08
C ASN A 64 -6.10 -16.66 -0.68
N ASP A 65 -5.20 -17.10 -1.58
CA ASP A 65 -4.29 -18.24 -1.44
C ASP A 65 -2.96 -17.88 -0.75
N GLY A 66 -2.81 -16.62 -0.32
CA GLY A 66 -1.62 -16.11 0.33
C GLY A 66 -0.56 -15.62 -0.66
N LEU A 67 0.16 -14.58 -0.27
CA LEU A 67 1.28 -14.08 -1.06
C LEU A 67 2.55 -14.84 -0.69
N ASP A 68 3.28 -15.36 -1.68
CA ASP A 68 4.60 -15.96 -1.45
C ASP A 68 5.60 -14.87 -1.04
N ALA A 69 5.92 -14.83 0.25
CA ALA A 69 6.87 -13.87 0.84
C ALA A 69 8.24 -13.91 0.13
N GLY A 70 8.70 -15.10 -0.26
CA GLY A 70 9.96 -15.27 -0.97
C GLY A 70 9.92 -14.66 -2.38
N LEU A 71 8.80 -14.82 -3.08
CA LEU A 71 8.58 -14.20 -4.38
C LEU A 71 8.47 -12.67 -4.27
N LEU A 72 7.72 -12.17 -3.29
CA LEU A 72 7.61 -10.74 -3.03
C LEU A 72 8.97 -10.11 -2.74
N HIS A 73 9.79 -10.76 -1.92
CA HIS A 73 11.13 -10.28 -1.58
C HIS A 73 12.02 -10.20 -2.82
N LYS A 74 12.01 -11.23 -3.68
CA LYS A 74 12.77 -11.23 -4.94
C LYS A 74 12.34 -10.10 -5.88
N ARG A 75 11.02 -9.90 -6.02
CA ARG A 75 10.47 -8.83 -6.88
C ARG A 75 10.85 -7.46 -6.34
N TYR A 76 10.70 -7.24 -5.04
CA TYR A 76 11.04 -5.98 -4.39
C TYR A 76 12.54 -5.68 -4.49
N ALA A 77 13.40 -6.67 -4.25
CA ALA A 77 14.84 -6.54 -4.41
C ALA A 77 15.24 -6.19 -5.85
N ALA A 78 14.61 -6.83 -6.86
CA ALA A 78 14.86 -6.53 -8.26
C ALA A 78 14.43 -5.10 -8.64
N LEU A 79 13.28 -4.64 -8.13
CA LEU A 79 12.80 -3.27 -8.33
C LEU A 79 13.72 -2.24 -7.68
N LEU A 80 14.15 -2.48 -6.44
CA LEU A 80 15.10 -1.62 -5.74
C LEU A 80 16.45 -1.55 -6.46
N TRP A 81 16.95 -2.68 -6.96
CA TRP A 81 18.16 -2.72 -7.75
C TRP A 81 18.03 -1.86 -9.01
N LYS A 82 16.95 -2.04 -9.78
CA LYS A 82 16.68 -1.25 -10.99
C LYS A 82 16.55 0.24 -10.71
N TYR A 83 15.90 0.61 -9.61
CA TYR A 83 15.82 1.99 -9.18
C TYR A 83 17.19 2.56 -8.81
N GLY A 84 18.03 1.78 -8.12
CA GLY A 84 19.41 2.13 -7.82
C GLY A 84 20.23 2.39 -9.08
N GLU A 85 20.14 1.50 -10.07
CA GLU A 85 20.77 1.68 -11.39
C GLU A 85 20.29 2.96 -12.09
N ALA A 86 18.98 3.22 -12.09
CA ALA A 86 18.43 4.43 -12.72
C ALA A 86 18.88 5.72 -12.01
N LYS A 87 19.01 5.67 -10.67
CA LYS A 87 19.47 6.79 -9.84
C LYS A 87 20.95 7.10 -10.02
N THR A 88 21.79 6.11 -10.35
CA THR A 88 23.22 6.36 -10.63
C THR A 88 23.45 6.88 -12.05
N GLN A 89 22.58 6.51 -13.00
CA GLN A 89 22.64 7.00 -14.38
C GLN A 89 22.13 8.43 -14.57
N LYS A 90 21.25 8.92 -13.67
CA LYS A 90 20.86 10.33 -13.64
C LYS A 90 21.67 11.05 -12.55
N PRO A 91 22.64 11.91 -12.86
CA PRO A 91 23.23 12.76 -11.84
C PRO A 91 22.11 13.58 -11.19
N TYR A 92 22.15 13.70 -9.86
CA TYR A 92 21.26 14.58 -9.09
C TYR A 92 21.59 16.04 -9.44
N ALA A 93 21.19 16.49 -10.63
CA ALA A 93 21.24 17.89 -11.00
C ALA A 93 19.92 18.54 -10.58
N THR A 94 19.73 18.73 -9.28
CA THR A 94 18.78 19.73 -8.79
C THR A 94 19.52 21.06 -8.74
N ASP A 95 19.59 21.76 -9.88
CA ASP A 95 19.90 23.19 -9.89
C ASP A 95 18.63 23.96 -9.49
N VAL A 96 18.11 23.66 -8.29
CA VAL A 96 17.07 24.47 -7.67
C VAL A 96 17.79 25.64 -7.05
N LYS A 97 17.92 26.73 -7.81
CA LYS A 97 18.25 28.03 -7.23
C LYS A 97 17.11 28.42 -6.30
N ASP A 98 17.46 28.74 -5.06
CA ASP A 98 16.54 29.23 -4.05
C ASP A 98 15.84 30.51 -4.58
N PRO A 99 14.50 30.59 -4.58
CA PRO A 99 13.81 31.82 -4.97
C PRO A 99 14.11 32.93 -3.95
N ARG A 100 14.50 34.10 -4.44
CA ARG A 100 14.66 35.31 -3.61
C ARG A 100 13.34 35.80 -3.02
#